data_AF-A0A6I1ZX69-F1
#
_entry.id   AF-A0A6I1ZX69-F1
#
_cell.length_a   1.000
_cell.length_b   1.000
_cell.length_c   1.000
_cell.angle_alpha   90.00
_cell.angle_beta   90.00
_cell.angle_gamma   90.00
#
_symmetry.space_group_name_H-M   'P 1'
#
loop_
_entity.id
_entity.type
_entity.pdbx_description
1 polymer ?
#
loop_
_entity_poly.entity_id
_entity_poly.type
_entity_poly.pdbx_seq_one_letter_code
_entity_poly.pdbx_strand_id
1 'polypeptide(L)'
;MTQWTATFSDWISLPLIFILLGTGFFVSFRLRWIQLRKLKHSFNVIGGKYDNPEDEGDVTHFQALSAALSATIGIGNIAEM
;
A
#
# COMPACT_ATOMS: atom_id res chain seq x y z
N MET A 1 8.59 -6.30 34.98
CA MET A 1 8.53 -5.13 34.07
C MET A 1 7.91 -5.49 32.71
N THR A 2 8.22 -6.67 32.16
CA THR A 2 7.76 -7.13 30.82
C THR A 2 6.27 -7.50 30.72
N GLN A 3 5.64 -7.94 31.81
CA GLN A 3 4.22 -8.31 31.83
C GLN A 3 3.28 -7.11 31.65
N TRP A 4 3.62 -5.95 32.23
CA TRP A 4 2.85 -4.72 32.07
C TRP A 4 2.91 -4.17 30.63
N THR A 5 4.06 -4.27 29.97
CA THR A 5 4.22 -3.85 28.58
C THR A 5 3.50 -4.76 27.60
N ALA A 6 3.48 -6.07 27.88
CA ALA A 6 2.76 -7.04 27.05
C ALA A 6 1.24 -6.80 27.09
N THR A 7 0.65 -6.68 28.28
CA THR A 7 -0.80 -6.44 28.42
C THR A 7 -1.22 -5.11 27.80
N PHE A 8 -0.40 -4.06 27.91
CA PHE A 8 -0.66 -2.77 27.27
C PHE A 8 -0.56 -2.85 25.73
N SER A 9 0.45 -3.57 25.22
CA SER A 9 0.61 -3.83 23.79
C SER A 9 -0.59 -4.60 23.23
N ASP A 10 -1.03 -5.66 23.91
CA ASP A 10 -2.16 -6.49 23.48
C ASP A 10 -3.49 -5.72 23.48
N TRP A 11 -3.66 -4.80 24.43
CA TRP A 11 -4.84 -3.95 24.51
C TRP A 11 -4.95 -2.95 23.36
N ILE A 12 -3.83 -2.54 22.75
CA ILE A 12 -3.80 -1.59 21.63
C ILE A 12 -3.72 -2.31 20.28
N SER A 13 -2.95 -3.40 20.20
CA SER A 13 -2.68 -4.12 18.96
C SER A 13 -3.96 -4.74 18.39
N LEU A 14 -4.76 -5.41 19.22
CA LEU A 14 -6.00 -6.05 18.81
C LEU A 14 -7.01 -5.06 18.20
N PRO A 15 -7.41 -3.96 18.89
CA PRO A 15 -8.30 -2.96 18.31
C PRO A 15 -7.76 -2.30 17.05
N LEU A 16 -6.44 -2.02 17.01
CA LEU A 16 -5.81 -1.38 15.86
C LEU A 16 -5.88 -2.26 14.61
N ILE A 17 -5.66 -3.57 14.75
CA ILE A 17 -5.81 -4.55 13.66
C ILE A 17 -7.24 -4.54 13.14
N PHE A 18 -8.24 -4.58 14.02
CA PHE A 18 -9.65 -4.56 13.60
C PHE A 18 -10.04 -3.26 12.89
N ILE A 19 -9.57 -2.10 13.36
CA ILE A 19 -9.81 -0.81 12.71
C ILE A 19 -9.15 -0.76 11.33
N LEU A 20 -7.89 -1.22 11.23
CA LEU A 20 -7.14 -1.20 9.98
C LEU A 20 -7.77 -2.13 8.93
N LEU A 21 -8.07 -3.38 9.31
CA LEU A 21 -8.74 -4.34 8.44
C LEU A 21 -10.15 -3.90 8.09
N GLY A 22 -10.93 -3.41 9.07
CA GLY A 22 -12.28 -2.91 8.87
C GLY A 22 -12.33 -1.72 7.91
N THR A 23 -11.37 -0.78 8.04
CA THR A 23 -11.26 0.35 7.12
C THR A 23 -10.88 -0.10 5.72
N GLY A 24 -9.89 -1.00 5.60
CA GLY A 24 -9.49 -1.57 4.31
C GLY A 24 -10.63 -2.29 3.60
N PHE A 25 -11.41 -3.07 4.35
CA PHE A 25 -12.59 -3.76 3.84
C PHE A 25 -13.69 -2.77 3.45
N PHE A 26 -14.03 -1.81 4.33
CA PHE A 26 -15.04 -0.78 4.05
C PHE A 26 -14.74 -0.01 2.77
N VAL A 27 -13.50 0.46 2.61
CA VAL A 27 -13.03 1.16 1.40
C VAL A 27 -13.10 0.24 0.18
N SER A 28 -12.71 -1.03 0.30
CA SER A 28 -12.76 -2.01 -0.78
C SER A 28 -14.20 -2.27 -1.28
N PHE A 29 -15.16 -2.39 -0.37
CA PHE A 29 -16.58 -2.55 -0.71
C PHE A 29 -17.17 -1.26 -1.28
N ARG A 30 -16.87 -0.10 -0.69
CA ARG A 30 -17.36 1.20 -1.17
C ARG A 30 -16.89 1.51 -2.59
N LEU A 31 -15.67 1.10 -2.92
CA LEU A 31 -15.06 1.23 -4.24
C LEU A 31 -15.41 0.07 -5.19
N ARG A 32 -16.32 -0.85 -4.81
CA ARG A 32 -16.79 -1.99 -5.64
C ARG A 32 -15.64 -2.86 -6.17
N TRP A 33 -14.68 -3.21 -5.33
CA TRP A 33 -13.47 -3.97 -5.71
C TRP A 33 -12.68 -3.31 -6.85
N ILE A 34 -12.51 -2.00 -6.78
CA ILE A 34 -11.65 -1.25 -7.71
C ILE A 34 -10.24 -1.81 -7.79
N GLN A 35 -9.75 -2.36 -6.66
CA GLN A 35 -8.44 -3.00 -6.53
C GLN A 35 -8.24 -4.18 -7.47
N LEU A 36 -9.31 -4.82 -7.98
CA LEU A 36 -9.22 -5.89 -8.99
C LEU A 36 -9.55 -5.37 -10.39
N ARG A 37 -10.55 -4.48 -10.49
CA ARG A 37 -11.03 -3.95 -11.78
C ARG A 37 -10.02 -3.02 -12.45
N LYS A 38 -9.31 -2.20 -11.68
CA LYS A 38 -8.35 -1.21 -12.20
C LYS A 38 -6.93 -1.71 -12.33
N LEU A 39 -6.58 -2.92 -11.88
CA LEU A 39 -5.22 -3.46 -12.04
C LEU A 39 -4.77 -3.43 -13.51
N LYS A 40 -5.62 -3.93 -14.42
CA LYS A 40 -5.32 -3.91 -15.86
C LYS A 40 -5.10 -2.50 -16.40
N HIS A 41 -5.87 -1.52 -15.90
CA HIS A 41 -5.72 -0.12 -16.30
C HIS A 41 -4.42 0.47 -15.73
N SER A 42 -4.10 0.20 -14.47
CA SER A 42 -2.87 0.65 -13.82
C SER A 42 -1.62 0.11 -14.52
N PHE A 43 -1.62 -1.18 -14.95
CA PHE A 43 -0.53 -1.75 -15.74
C PHE A 43 -0.33 -1.02 -17.09
N ASN A 44 -1.43 -0.60 -17.74
CA ASN A 44 -1.34 0.18 -18.98
C ASN A 44 -0.84 1.62 -18.75
N VAL A 45 -1.12 2.21 -17.58
CA VAL A 45 -0.64 3.54 -17.19
C VAL A 45 0.86 3.53 -16.91
N ILE A 46 1.35 2.58 -16.09
CA ILE A 46 2.79 2.46 -15.80
C ILE A 46 3.62 1.99 -17.00
N GLY A 47 2.99 1.35 -17.99
CA GLY A 47 3.62 0.92 -19.23
C GLY A 47 3.80 2.03 -20.27
N GLY A 48 3.52 3.29 -19.93
CA GLY A 48 3.77 4.45 -20.79
C GLY A 48 2.73 4.69 -21.88
N LYS A 49 1.57 4.00 -21.84
CA LYS A 49 0.51 4.18 -22.86
C LYS A 49 -0.28 5.50 -22.72
N TYR A 50 -0.07 6.23 -21.63
CA TYR A 50 -0.70 7.52 -21.32
C TYR A 50 0.31 8.61 -20.94
N ASP A 51 1.62 8.40 -21.17
CA ASP A 51 2.61 9.48 -20.98
C ASP A 51 2.46 10.46 -22.16
N ASN A 52 1.81 11.59 -21.91
CA ASN A 52 1.80 12.71 -22.83
C ASN A 52 3.14 13.45 -22.66
N PRO A 53 3.90 13.73 -23.72
CA PRO A 53 5.20 14.39 -23.63
C PRO A 53 5.14 15.86 -23.18
N GLU A 54 3.94 16.40 -22.92
CA GLU A 54 3.69 17.79 -22.46
C GLU A 54 3.28 17.89 -20.98
N ASP A 55 3.12 16.77 -20.26
CA ASP A 55 2.77 16.80 -18.83
C ASP A 55 4.03 16.98 -17.97
N GLU A 56 4.09 18.06 -17.18
CA GLU A 56 5.15 18.33 -16.18
C GLU A 56 5.11 17.26 -15.08
N GLY A 57 6.00 16.27 -15.16
CA GLY A 57 6.28 15.33 -14.09
C GLY A 57 7.79 15.14 -13.93
N ASP A 58 8.32 15.43 -12.73
CA ASP A 58 9.75 15.29 -12.41
C ASP A 58 10.24 13.82 -12.51
N VAL A 59 9.32 12.86 -12.42
CA VAL A 59 9.58 11.42 -12.46
C VAL A 59 8.48 10.67 -13.21
N THR A 60 8.82 9.55 -13.85
CA THR A 60 7.83 8.73 -14.58
C THR A 60 6.90 7.97 -13.63
N HIS A 61 5.70 7.60 -14.09
CA HIS A 61 4.76 6.76 -13.33
C HIS A 61 5.40 5.47 -12.80
N PHE A 62 6.31 4.87 -13.58
CA PHE A 62 7.06 3.69 -13.18
C PHE A 62 8.09 3.98 -12.08
N GLN A 63 8.79 5.11 -12.15
CA GLN A 63 9.75 5.53 -11.13
C GLN A 63 9.06 5.85 -9.80
N ALA A 64 7.93 6.56 -9.82
CA ALA A 64 7.13 6.83 -8.64
C ALA A 64 6.63 5.53 -7.98
N LEU A 65 6.12 4.57 -8.78
CA LEU A 65 5.72 3.25 -8.28
C LEU A 65 6.91 2.49 -7.66
N SER A 66 8.05 2.50 -8.34
CA SER A 66 9.26 1.81 -7.86
C SER A 66 9.76 2.37 -6.53
N ALA A 67 9.70 3.70 -6.35
CA ALA A 67 10.05 4.35 -5.09
C ALA A 67 9.07 3.97 -3.96
N ALA A 68 7.77 3.98 -4.24
CA ALA A 68 6.75 3.59 -3.25
C ALA A 68 6.84 2.09 -2.87
N LEU A 69 7.10 1.21 -3.84
CA LEU A 69 7.35 -0.22 -3.59
C LEU A 69 8.65 -0.43 -2.80
N SER A 70 9.71 0.31 -3.12
CA SER A 70 10.94 0.29 -2.35
C SER A 70 10.73 0.77 -0.91
N ALA A 71 9.88 1.76 -0.67
CA ALA A 71 9.57 2.22 0.69
C ALA A 71 8.75 1.21 1.51
N THR A 72 7.94 0.37 0.85
CA THR A 72 7.05 -0.60 1.50
C THR A 72 7.64 -2.01 1.62
N ILE A 73 8.48 -2.42 0.67
CA ILE A 73 9.11 -3.75 0.61
C ILE A 73 10.62 -3.68 0.92
N GLY A 74 11.24 -2.52 0.75
CA GLY A 74 12.67 -2.32 0.93
C GLY A 74 13.12 -2.77 2.31
N ILE A 75 14.04 -3.73 2.34
CA ILE A 75 14.63 -4.35 3.52
C ILE A 75 13.69 -5.29 4.29
N GLY A 76 12.39 -5.00 4.40
CA GLY A 76 11.45 -5.78 5.21
C GLY A 76 11.32 -7.27 4.86
N ASN A 77 11.40 -7.64 3.57
CA ASN A 77 11.30 -9.05 3.12
C ASN A 77 12.66 -9.74 2.83
N ILE A 78 13.75 -8.98 2.74
CA ILE A 78 15.09 -9.52 2.42
C ILE A 78 15.93 -9.69 3.70
N ALA A 79 15.63 -8.94 4.77
CA ALA A 79 16.36 -9.01 6.04
C ALA A 79 15.86 -10.09 7.03
N GLU A 80 14.78 -10.81 6.72
CA GLU A 80 14.27 -11.95 7.51
C GLU A 80 14.74 -13.33 7.00
N MET A 81 15.56 -13.39 5.95
CA MET A 81 16.36 -14.59 5.61
C MET A 81 17.72 -14.54 6.28
#